data_AF-A0A1E5RYC7-F1
#
_entry.id   AF-A0A1E5RYC7-F1
#
_cell.length_a   1.000
_cell.length_b   1.000
_cell.length_c   1.000
_cell.angle_alpha   90.00
_cell.angle_beta   90.00
_cell.angle_gamma   90.00
#
_symmetry.space_group_name_H-M   'P 1'
#
loop_
_entity.id
_entity.type
_entity.pdbx_description
1 polymer ?
#
loop_
_entity_poly.entity_id
_entity_poly.type
_entity_poly.pdbx_seq_one_letter_code
_entity_poly.pdbx_strand_id
1 'polypeptide(L)'
;MNNQSLKKLYNFPPMYTKQRNDQIIQTQKKKWCDLIFLYYQQNSIFQFKEGVLNDFFNNTEINRSVDESFQKEIIDTLVHEERLINILDMKPLLKENQKFLKYWNRYDSKVTNKTVYKFSEMLKYDETSSEKNEKIFDDKNTIEYKQYILPQPLSFYEDVFLKFLDMSMSDGNGIFTVYEMSGIDGLFNIKTENEAFLKNEELEENDVVEGRMDTQLTIYLLYKLLIEKAICYPIVEDDELVAIKKA
;
A
#
# COMPACT_ATOMS: atom_id res chain seq x y z
N MET A 1 0.35 20.08 -4.27
CA MET A 1 0.90 20.80 -5.44
C MET A 1 -0.18 20.89 -6.50
N ASN A 2 -0.28 21.98 -7.26
CA ASN A 2 -1.22 22.07 -8.39
C ASN A 2 -0.69 21.22 -9.57
N ASN A 3 -1.57 20.48 -10.27
CA ASN A 3 -1.29 19.65 -11.45
C ASN A 3 -0.43 20.37 -12.51
N GLN A 4 -0.66 21.67 -12.70
CA GLN A 4 0.13 22.47 -13.65
C GLN A 4 1.62 22.57 -13.29
N SER A 5 1.97 22.62 -12.00
CA SER A 5 3.37 22.62 -11.56
C SER A 5 4.05 21.28 -11.80
N LEU A 6 3.27 20.19 -11.78
CA LEU A 6 3.76 18.83 -11.89
C LEU A 6 3.97 18.45 -13.36
N LYS A 7 3.05 18.83 -14.24
CA LYS A 7 3.26 18.71 -15.70
C LYS A 7 4.49 19.50 -16.15
N LYS A 8 4.72 20.70 -15.60
CA LYS A 8 5.94 21.47 -15.86
C LYS A 8 7.21 20.73 -15.41
N LEU A 9 7.16 20.07 -14.25
CA LEU A 9 8.29 19.30 -13.73
C LEU A 9 8.54 18.02 -14.54
N TYR A 10 7.48 17.29 -14.88
CA TYR A 10 7.56 16.10 -15.74
C TYR A 10 8.08 16.43 -17.13
N ASN A 11 7.75 17.60 -17.68
CA ASN A 11 8.27 18.05 -18.98
C ASN A 11 9.58 18.85 -18.87
N PHE A 12 10.28 18.82 -17.73
CA PHE A 12 11.57 19.49 -17.53
C PHE A 12 12.73 18.55 -17.90
N PRO A 13 13.44 18.75 -19.03
CA PRO A 13 14.41 17.78 -19.54
C PRO A 13 15.52 17.38 -18.53
N PRO A 14 16.05 18.28 -17.68
CA PRO A 14 17.05 17.89 -16.68
C PRO A 14 16.57 16.83 -15.67
N MET A 15 15.26 16.64 -15.47
CA MET A 15 14.74 15.58 -14.60
C MET A 15 15.12 14.17 -15.09
N TYR A 16 15.31 13.99 -16.40
CA TYR A 16 15.59 12.68 -17.02
C TYR A 16 17.08 12.34 -17.06
N THR A 17 17.95 13.25 -16.61
CA THR A 17 19.39 13.02 -16.55
C THR A 17 19.84 13.06 -15.11
N LYS A 18 20.45 11.98 -14.63
CA LYS A 18 21.00 11.88 -13.27
C LYS A 18 21.97 13.04 -13.01
N GLN A 19 21.68 13.85 -12.00
CA GLN A 19 22.51 14.98 -11.64
C GLN A 19 23.77 14.52 -10.88
N ARG A 20 24.92 15.19 -11.12
CA ARG A 20 26.21 14.80 -10.51
C ARG A 20 26.38 15.26 -9.07
N ASN A 21 25.66 16.29 -8.66
CA ASN A 21 25.76 16.84 -7.32
C ASN A 21 24.85 16.08 -6.36
N ASP A 22 25.41 15.61 -5.23
CA ASP A 22 24.70 14.77 -4.26
C ASP A 22 23.44 15.42 -3.67
N GLN A 23 23.44 16.72 -3.39
CA GLN A 23 22.26 17.39 -2.87
C GLN A 23 21.17 17.53 -3.94
N ILE A 24 21.58 17.79 -5.18
CA ILE A 24 20.65 17.93 -6.31
C ILE A 24 20.05 16.57 -6.69
N ILE A 25 20.85 15.49 -6.73
CA ILE A 25 20.34 14.17 -7.06
C ILE A 25 19.34 13.67 -6.00
N GLN A 26 19.57 13.93 -4.70
CA GLN A 26 18.60 13.57 -3.66
C GLN A 26 17.29 14.34 -3.83
N THR A 27 17.38 15.62 -4.17
CA THR A 27 16.19 16.43 -4.51
C THR A 27 15.47 15.89 -5.75
N GLN A 28 16.22 15.49 -6.77
CA GLN A 28 15.70 14.92 -8.01
C GLN A 28 14.97 13.59 -7.76
N LYS A 29 15.57 12.67 -6.99
CA LYS A 29 14.95 11.39 -6.60
C LYS A 29 13.64 11.62 -5.85
N LYS A 30 13.65 12.53 -4.87
CA LYS A 30 12.43 12.90 -4.14
C LYS A 30 11.35 13.45 -5.06
N LYS A 31 11.73 14.28 -6.04
CA LYS A 31 10.79 14.81 -7.03
C LYS A 31 10.23 13.75 -7.98
N TRP A 32 11.03 12.74 -8.33
CA TRP A 32 10.52 11.57 -9.04
C TRP A 32 9.54 10.76 -8.20
N CYS A 33 9.84 10.53 -6.92
CA CYS A 33 8.92 9.86 -5.99
C CYS A 33 7.59 10.62 -5.89
N ASP A 34 7.64 11.94 -5.70
CA ASP A 34 6.45 12.82 -5.69
C ASP A 34 5.61 12.60 -6.98
N LEU A 35 6.25 12.59 -8.15
CA LEU A 35 5.59 12.41 -9.45
C LEU A 35 4.94 11.02 -9.59
N ILE A 36 5.64 9.96 -9.16
CA ILE A 36 5.14 8.58 -9.17
C ILE A 36 3.89 8.46 -8.27
N PHE A 37 3.93 9.00 -7.05
CA PHE A 37 2.77 8.95 -6.15
C PHE A 37 1.54 9.61 -6.73
N LEU A 38 1.73 10.78 -7.34
CA LEU A 38 0.64 11.51 -7.96
C LEU A 38 0.07 10.77 -9.15
N TYR A 39 0.93 10.14 -9.95
CA TYR A 39 0.49 9.31 -11.06
C TYR A 39 -0.33 8.10 -10.59
N TYR A 40 0.14 7.35 -9.60
CA TYR A 40 -0.59 6.21 -9.02
C TYR A 40 -1.91 6.68 -8.38
N GLN A 41 -1.88 7.81 -7.66
CA GLN A 41 -3.06 8.38 -7.02
C GLN A 41 -4.13 8.83 -8.03
N GLN A 42 -3.73 9.50 -9.13
CA GLN A 42 -4.68 9.98 -10.14
C GLN A 42 -5.29 8.86 -10.97
N ASN A 43 -4.52 7.80 -11.22
CA ASN A 43 -5.00 6.63 -11.96
C ASN A 43 -5.66 5.59 -11.03
N SER A 44 -5.77 5.87 -9.73
CA SER A 44 -6.33 4.95 -8.72
C SER A 44 -5.68 3.56 -8.73
N ILE A 45 -4.37 3.51 -8.97
CA ILE A 45 -3.56 2.29 -8.97
C ILE A 45 -2.88 2.20 -7.62
N PHE A 46 -2.89 1.00 -7.03
CA PHE A 46 -2.19 0.73 -5.76
C PHE A 46 -1.10 -0.31 -5.92
N GLN A 47 -1.35 -1.33 -6.72
CA GLN A 47 -0.38 -2.39 -6.97
C GLN A 47 0.74 -1.84 -7.86
N PHE A 48 1.96 -1.89 -7.36
CA PHE A 48 3.15 -1.58 -8.14
C PHE A 48 3.36 -2.67 -9.20
N LYS A 49 3.51 -2.21 -10.44
CA LYS A 49 3.93 -3.05 -11.56
C LYS A 49 5.11 -2.36 -12.23
N GLU A 50 6.23 -3.06 -12.39
CA GLU A 50 7.44 -2.49 -12.98
C GLU A 50 7.19 -1.97 -14.41
N GLY A 51 6.39 -2.69 -15.20
CA GLY A 51 6.00 -2.25 -16.56
C GLY A 51 5.34 -0.87 -16.58
N VAL A 52 4.43 -0.59 -15.64
CA VAL A 52 3.73 0.70 -15.54
C VAL A 52 4.70 1.85 -15.30
N LEU A 53 5.78 1.63 -14.52
CA LEU A 53 6.79 2.66 -14.28
C LEU A 53 7.79 2.81 -15.43
N ASN A 54 8.10 1.74 -16.15
CA ASN A 54 9.00 1.82 -17.30
C ASN A 54 8.46 2.81 -18.34
N ASP A 55 7.15 2.77 -18.59
CA ASP A 55 6.49 3.73 -19.48
C ASP A 55 6.47 5.13 -18.87
N PHE A 56 6.24 5.24 -17.56
CA PHE A 56 6.26 6.52 -16.84
C PHE A 56 7.60 7.25 -16.95
N PHE A 57 8.71 6.51 -16.92
CA PHE A 57 10.07 7.05 -17.06
C PHE A 57 10.43 7.43 -18.49
N ASN A 58 9.57 7.13 -19.48
CA ASN A 58 9.75 7.48 -20.88
C ASN A 58 8.75 8.56 -21.32
N ASN A 59 9.21 9.81 -21.39
CA ASN A 59 8.40 10.92 -21.85
C ASN A 59 8.61 11.18 -23.34
N THR A 60 7.65 10.71 -24.12
CA THR A 60 7.62 10.86 -25.58
C THR A 60 7.38 12.31 -26.03
N GLU A 61 6.69 13.15 -25.23
CA GLU A 61 6.42 14.56 -25.57
C GLU A 61 7.71 15.38 -25.69
N ILE A 62 8.70 15.11 -24.82
CA ILE A 62 10.00 15.81 -24.84
C ILE A 62 11.15 14.94 -25.36
N ASN A 63 10.86 13.71 -25.80
CA ASN A 63 11.83 12.72 -26.27
C ASN A 63 12.97 12.49 -25.26
N ARG A 64 12.60 12.15 -24.02
CA ARG A 64 13.53 11.87 -22.92
C ARG A 64 13.09 10.64 -22.14
N SER A 65 14.06 9.83 -21.74
CA SER A 65 13.87 8.70 -20.84
C SER A 65 14.88 8.76 -19.70
N VAL A 66 14.48 8.25 -18.53
CA VAL A 66 15.39 8.03 -17.40
C VAL A 66 16.20 6.75 -17.68
N ASP A 67 17.50 6.76 -17.43
CA ASP A 67 18.32 5.55 -17.57
C ASP A 67 17.99 4.51 -16.49
N GLU A 68 18.08 3.22 -16.83
CA GLU A 68 17.71 2.10 -15.94
C GLU A 68 18.43 2.14 -14.59
N SER A 69 19.71 2.55 -14.58
CA SER A 69 20.49 2.62 -13.34
C SER A 69 19.90 3.67 -12.38
N PHE A 70 19.45 4.81 -12.92
CA PHE A 70 18.84 5.86 -12.15
C PHE A 70 17.37 5.54 -11.79
N GLN A 71 16.63 4.83 -12.66
CA GLN A 71 15.30 4.31 -12.31
C GLN A 71 15.36 3.41 -11.08
N LYS A 72 16.32 2.47 -11.03
CA LYS A 72 16.53 1.62 -9.86
C LYS A 72 16.78 2.43 -8.59
N GLU A 73 17.63 3.45 -8.67
CA GLU A 73 17.88 4.33 -7.53
C GLU A 73 16.65 5.12 -7.06
N ILE A 74 15.74 5.47 -7.97
CA ILE A 74 14.46 6.11 -7.63
C ILE A 74 13.56 5.08 -6.93
N ILE A 75 13.46 3.85 -7.44
CA ILE A 75 12.66 2.77 -6.84
C ILE A 75 13.20 2.41 -5.45
N ASP A 76 14.52 2.27 -5.29
CA ASP A 76 15.16 2.04 -4.00
C ASP A 76 14.84 3.16 -2.99
N THR A 77 14.68 4.40 -3.48
CA THR A 77 14.25 5.52 -2.64
C THR A 77 12.79 5.35 -2.19
N LEU A 78 11.89 4.87 -3.07
CA LEU A 78 10.50 4.56 -2.71
C LEU A 78 10.42 3.48 -1.62
N VAL A 79 11.25 2.45 -1.72
CA VAL A 79 11.34 1.38 -0.71
C VAL A 79 11.87 1.93 0.61
N HIS A 80 12.96 2.70 0.56
CA HIS A 80 13.58 3.29 1.75
C HIS A 80 12.65 4.25 2.51
N GLU A 81 11.82 5.01 1.79
CA GLU A 81 10.82 5.91 2.40
C GLU A 81 9.54 5.17 2.87
N GLU A 82 9.52 3.83 2.84
CA GLU A 82 8.37 2.98 3.16
C GLU A 82 7.11 3.32 2.33
N ARG A 83 7.33 3.79 1.09
CA ARG A 83 6.27 4.17 0.16
C ARG A 83 6.01 3.11 -0.90
N LEU A 84 6.99 2.26 -1.17
CA LEU A 84 6.82 1.00 -1.90
C LEU A 84 6.97 -0.13 -0.89
N ILE A 85 5.89 -0.87 -0.67
CA ILE A 85 5.82 -1.94 0.34
C ILE A 85 5.55 -3.28 -0.31
N ASN A 86 6.19 -4.33 0.22
CA ASN A 86 5.94 -5.71 -0.18
C ASN A 86 4.94 -6.32 0.80
N ILE A 87 3.77 -6.71 0.28
CA ILE A 87 2.70 -7.32 1.06
C ILE A 87 2.59 -8.78 0.65
N LEU A 88 2.56 -9.65 1.65
CA LEU A 88 2.25 -11.05 1.45
C LEU A 88 0.80 -11.21 1.01
N ASP A 89 0.52 -11.96 -0.07
CA ASP A 89 -0.86 -12.27 -0.43
C ASP A 89 -1.50 -13.15 0.64
N MET A 90 -2.28 -12.51 1.52
CA MET A 90 -2.96 -13.19 2.62
C MET A 90 -4.22 -13.94 2.16
N LYS A 91 -4.76 -13.71 0.96
CA LYS A 91 -6.05 -14.33 0.54
C LYS A 91 -5.96 -15.87 0.49
N PRO A 92 -4.96 -16.49 -0.16
CA PRO A 92 -4.79 -17.94 -0.13
C PRO A 92 -4.59 -18.47 1.29
N LEU A 93 -3.79 -17.76 2.10
CA LEU A 93 -3.50 -18.14 3.48
C LEU A 93 -4.74 -18.08 4.38
N LEU A 94 -5.62 -17.09 4.19
CA LEU A 94 -6.87 -16.99 4.93
C LEU A 94 -7.88 -18.07 4.52
N LYS A 95 -7.95 -18.42 3.24
CA LYS A 95 -8.89 -19.42 2.70
C LYS A 95 -8.50 -20.87 2.98
N GLU A 96 -7.23 -21.22 2.79
CA GLU A 96 -6.76 -22.61 2.95
C GLU A 96 -6.60 -23.01 4.41
N ASN A 97 -6.35 -22.03 5.26
CA ASN A 97 -5.94 -22.30 6.62
C ASN A 97 -7.16 -22.33 7.56
N GLN A 98 -7.93 -23.43 7.51
CA GLN A 98 -8.87 -23.77 8.59
C GLN A 98 -8.18 -23.80 9.96
N LYS A 99 -6.84 -23.97 10.03
CA LYS A 99 -6.08 -23.79 11.27
C LYS A 99 -5.87 -22.31 11.62
N PHE A 100 -5.74 -21.38 10.67
CA PHE A 100 -5.76 -19.95 10.96
C PHE A 100 -7.10 -19.56 11.58
N LEU A 101 -8.22 -19.93 10.95
CA LEU A 101 -9.57 -19.76 11.51
C LEU A 101 -9.78 -20.50 12.84
N LYS A 102 -9.29 -21.75 12.99
CA LYS A 102 -9.34 -22.48 14.28
C LYS A 102 -8.44 -21.88 15.35
N TYR A 103 -7.22 -21.43 15.02
CA TYR A 103 -6.33 -20.76 15.98
C TYR A 103 -6.98 -19.46 16.43
N TRP A 104 -7.54 -18.70 15.50
CA TRP A 104 -8.27 -17.47 15.75
C TRP A 104 -9.50 -17.68 16.65
N ASN A 105 -10.40 -18.60 16.27
CA ASN A 105 -11.61 -18.93 17.04
C ASN A 105 -11.33 -19.58 18.40
N ARG A 106 -10.14 -20.20 18.60
CA ARG A 106 -9.76 -20.78 19.90
C ARG A 106 -9.33 -19.74 20.93
N TYR A 107 -8.98 -18.51 20.50
CA TYR A 107 -8.58 -17.42 21.37
C TYR A 107 -9.64 -16.34 21.57
N ASP A 108 -10.85 -16.54 21.02
CA ASP A 108 -12.06 -15.72 21.22
C ASP A 108 -12.48 -15.55 22.70
N SER A 109 -11.88 -16.33 23.62
CA SER A 109 -12.09 -16.17 25.06
C SER A 109 -10.94 -15.51 25.83
N LYS A 110 -9.69 -15.45 25.29
CA LYS A 110 -8.50 -14.88 25.97
C LYS A 110 -7.37 -14.53 24.98
N VAL A 111 -7.55 -13.48 24.16
CA VAL A 111 -6.45 -12.94 23.35
C VAL A 111 -5.43 -12.24 24.27
N THR A 112 -4.23 -12.82 24.41
CA THR A 112 -3.10 -12.18 25.13
C THR A 112 -2.13 -11.54 24.12
N ASN A 113 -1.42 -10.47 24.53
CA ASN A 113 -0.48 -9.71 23.68
C ASN A 113 0.50 -10.61 22.89
N LYS A 114 0.94 -11.74 23.44
CA LYS A 114 1.86 -12.68 22.76
C LYS A 114 1.33 -13.25 21.43
N THR A 115 0.01 -13.35 21.26
CA THR A 115 -0.60 -13.96 20.06
C THR A 115 -0.60 -12.96 18.89
N VAL A 116 -0.85 -11.69 19.18
CA VAL A 116 -0.77 -10.58 18.22
C VAL A 116 0.66 -10.41 17.71
N TYR A 117 1.66 -10.50 18.60
CA TYR A 117 3.08 -10.46 18.22
C TYR A 117 3.50 -11.56 17.25
N LYS A 118 2.94 -12.76 17.33
CA LYS A 118 3.33 -13.86 16.43
C LYS A 118 2.88 -13.60 15.00
N PHE A 119 1.71 -12.98 14.79
CA PHE A 119 1.21 -12.65 13.45
C PHE A 119 1.88 -11.41 12.85
N SER A 120 2.37 -10.47 13.67
CA SER A 120 3.08 -9.30 13.16
C SER A 120 4.48 -9.64 12.66
N GLU A 121 5.06 -10.71 13.19
CA GLU A 121 6.26 -11.35 12.62
C GLU A 121 5.96 -12.09 11.30
N MET A 122 4.76 -12.63 11.09
CA MET A 122 4.39 -13.31 9.82
C MET A 122 4.21 -12.35 8.64
N LEU A 123 3.96 -11.07 8.91
CA LEU A 123 3.69 -10.04 7.89
C LEU A 123 4.93 -9.20 7.53
N LYS A 124 6.02 -9.32 8.28
CA LYS A 124 7.29 -8.65 7.96
C LYS A 124 8.12 -9.57 7.10
N TYR A 125 8.24 -9.24 5.81
CA TYR A 125 9.27 -9.85 4.98
C TYR A 125 10.64 -9.42 5.50
N ASP A 126 11.41 -10.37 6.03
CA ASP A 126 12.81 -10.15 6.40
C ASP A 126 13.67 -10.43 5.16
N GLU A 127 14.07 -9.37 4.44
CA GLU A 127 14.98 -9.46 3.28
C GLU A 127 16.29 -10.18 3.60
N THR A 128 16.70 -10.20 4.88
CA THR A 128 17.98 -10.76 5.32
C THR A 128 17.88 -12.24 5.71
N SER A 129 16.67 -12.84 5.71
CA SER A 129 16.50 -14.20 6.22
C SER A 129 15.36 -14.99 5.55
N SER A 130 15.67 -15.61 4.40
CA SER A 130 14.81 -16.60 3.73
C SER A 130 14.34 -17.71 4.68
N GLU A 131 15.25 -18.23 5.53
CA GLU A 131 14.95 -19.32 6.46
C GLU A 131 13.94 -18.96 7.57
N LYS A 132 13.84 -17.68 7.97
CA LYS A 132 12.80 -17.23 8.92
C LYS A 132 11.44 -17.12 8.25
N ASN A 133 11.42 -16.65 7.01
CA ASN A 133 10.18 -16.53 6.23
C ASN A 133 9.62 -17.94 5.89
N GLU A 134 10.49 -18.92 5.61
CA GLU A 134 10.11 -20.32 5.32
C GLU A 134 9.59 -21.10 6.54
N LYS A 135 10.13 -20.88 7.74
CA LYS A 135 9.73 -21.63 8.96
C LYS A 135 8.30 -21.33 9.45
N ILE A 136 7.70 -20.25 8.98
CA ILE A 136 6.37 -19.81 9.38
C ILE A 136 5.28 -20.59 8.63
N PHE A 137 5.58 -21.11 7.44
CA PHE A 137 4.61 -21.76 6.56
C PHE A 137 5.08 -23.20 6.27
N ASP A 138 4.48 -24.18 6.95
CA ASP A 138 4.81 -25.62 6.81
C ASP A 138 4.53 -26.17 5.39
N ASP A 139 3.68 -25.50 4.61
CA ASP A 139 3.41 -25.83 3.22
C ASP A 139 4.24 -24.94 2.31
N LYS A 140 5.08 -25.58 1.47
CA LYS A 140 5.86 -24.96 0.38
C LYS A 140 4.98 -24.37 -0.74
N ASN A 141 3.72 -24.05 -0.46
CA ASN A 141 2.88 -23.32 -1.39
C ASN A 141 3.56 -21.97 -1.64
N THR A 142 3.71 -21.63 -2.90
CA THR A 142 4.43 -20.46 -3.40
C THR A 142 3.91 -19.21 -2.70
N ILE A 143 4.69 -18.71 -1.73
CA ILE A 143 4.42 -17.45 -1.05
C ILE A 143 4.56 -16.35 -2.09
N GLU A 144 3.44 -15.80 -2.55
CA GLU A 144 3.44 -14.71 -3.53
C GLU A 144 3.39 -13.37 -2.78
N TYR A 145 4.37 -12.51 -3.06
CA TYR A 145 4.40 -11.14 -2.58
C TYR A 145 3.90 -10.21 -3.69
N LYS A 146 3.07 -9.26 -3.30
CA LYS A 146 2.63 -8.16 -4.16
C LYS A 146 3.20 -6.87 -3.66
N GLN A 147 3.66 -6.04 -4.58
CA GLN A 147 4.22 -4.74 -4.26
C GLN A 147 3.13 -3.68 -4.37
N TYR A 148 3.09 -2.74 -3.44
CA TYR A 148 2.11 -1.67 -3.42
C TYR A 148 2.79 -0.32 -3.23
N ILE A 149 2.33 0.68 -3.97
CA ILE A 149 2.68 2.08 -3.76
C ILE A 149 1.66 2.72 -2.81
N LEU A 150 2.17 3.43 -1.81
CA LEU A 150 1.43 4.25 -0.87
C LEU A 150 1.59 5.75 -1.20
N PRO A 151 0.58 6.38 -1.81
CA PRO A 151 0.63 7.82 -2.11
C PRO A 151 0.84 8.70 -0.87
N GLN A 152 0.38 8.25 0.29
CA GLN A 152 0.51 8.93 1.57
C GLN A 152 1.35 8.10 2.56
N PRO A 153 1.97 8.72 3.58
CA PRO A 153 2.75 7.94 4.56
C PRO A 153 1.82 7.07 5.42
N LEU A 154 2.36 6.02 6.05
CA LEU A 154 1.60 5.15 6.95
C LEU A 154 0.85 5.91 8.05
N SER A 155 1.44 6.98 8.58
CA SER A 155 0.82 7.83 9.61
C SER A 155 -0.46 8.52 9.12
N PHE A 156 -0.53 8.88 7.84
CA PHE A 156 -1.75 9.47 7.27
C PHE A 156 -2.89 8.44 7.29
N TYR A 157 -2.63 7.20 6.86
CA TYR A 157 -3.64 6.15 6.87
C TYR A 157 -4.09 5.81 8.30
N GLU A 158 -3.16 5.84 9.24
CA GLU A 158 -3.46 5.64 10.66
C GLU A 158 -4.41 6.72 11.17
N ASP A 159 -4.10 7.99 10.93
CA ASP A 159 -4.96 9.10 11.35
C ASP A 159 -6.37 9.00 10.74
N VAL A 160 -6.47 8.62 9.46
CA VAL A 160 -7.79 8.46 8.84
C VAL A 160 -8.54 7.27 9.41
N PHE A 161 -7.88 6.12 9.60
CA PHE A 161 -8.52 4.93 10.17
C PHE A 161 -8.98 5.17 11.59
N LEU A 162 -8.17 5.87 12.41
CA LEU A 162 -8.54 6.26 13.77
C LEU A 162 -9.73 7.24 13.80
N LYS A 163 -9.74 8.21 12.89
CA LYS A 163 -10.87 9.14 12.77
C LYS A 163 -12.14 8.43 12.33
N PHE A 164 -12.05 7.52 11.37
CA PHE A 164 -13.18 6.70 10.94
C PHE A 164 -13.72 5.86 12.10
N LEU A 165 -12.81 5.20 12.83
CA LEU A 165 -13.12 4.48 14.06
C LEU A 165 -13.88 5.31 15.08
N ASP A 166 -13.41 6.52 15.35
CA ASP A 166 -14.07 7.43 16.30
C ASP A 166 -15.48 7.81 15.85
N MET A 167 -15.70 8.00 14.55
CA MET A 167 -17.03 8.26 13.97
C MET A 167 -17.94 7.03 14.06
N SER A 168 -17.45 5.82 13.78
CA SER A 168 -18.24 4.58 13.88
C SER A 168 -18.64 4.25 15.32
N MET A 169 -17.86 4.68 16.31
CA MET A 169 -18.21 4.50 17.73
C MET A 169 -19.42 5.32 18.16
N SER A 170 -19.66 6.49 17.54
CA SER A 170 -20.88 7.28 17.79
C SER A 170 -22.16 6.54 17.40
N ASP A 171 -22.06 5.62 16.43
CA ASP A 171 -23.19 4.86 15.89
C ASP A 171 -23.43 3.53 16.64
N GLY A 172 -22.62 3.23 17.67
CA GLY A 172 -22.98 2.31 18.75
C GLY A 172 -22.32 0.93 18.75
N ASN A 173 -21.65 0.50 17.68
CA ASN A 173 -21.09 -0.86 17.62
C ASN A 173 -19.55 -0.91 17.59
N GLY A 174 -18.85 0.10 17.06
CA GLY A 174 -17.38 0.08 16.99
C GLY A 174 -16.79 -1.04 16.12
N ILE A 175 -17.63 -1.64 15.29
CA ILE A 175 -17.34 -2.73 14.36
C ILE A 175 -17.26 -2.14 12.95
N PHE A 176 -16.27 -2.56 12.17
CA PHE A 176 -16.13 -2.17 10.77
C PHE A 176 -15.50 -3.30 9.96
N THR A 177 -15.98 -3.43 8.74
CA THR A 177 -15.51 -4.40 7.75
C THR A 177 -14.32 -3.85 6.97
N VAL A 178 -13.49 -4.74 6.42
CA VAL A 178 -12.49 -4.35 5.40
C VAL A 178 -13.14 -3.64 4.22
N TYR A 179 -14.37 -4.03 3.85
CA TYR A 179 -15.13 -3.40 2.80
C TYR A 179 -15.40 -1.91 3.08
N GLU A 180 -15.92 -1.58 4.28
CA GLU A 180 -16.17 -0.20 4.69
C GLU A 180 -14.87 0.61 4.76
N MET A 181 -13.80 0.02 5.31
CA MET A 181 -12.47 0.67 5.38
C MET A 181 -11.87 0.93 4.00
N SER A 182 -12.04 0.00 3.06
CA SER A 182 -11.54 0.16 1.68
C SER A 182 -12.29 1.25 0.90
N GLY A 183 -13.52 1.56 1.32
CA GLY A 183 -14.42 2.51 0.67
C GLY A 183 -14.55 3.84 1.37
N ILE A 184 -13.65 4.19 2.31
CA ILE A 184 -13.70 5.50 2.97
C ILE A 184 -13.52 6.60 1.91
N ASP A 185 -14.55 7.42 1.74
CA ASP A 185 -14.55 8.53 0.81
C ASP A 185 -13.42 9.54 1.11
N GLY A 186 -12.76 10.00 0.06
CA GLY A 186 -11.68 10.98 0.16
C GLY A 186 -10.35 10.43 0.69
N LEU A 187 -10.30 9.17 1.15
CA LEU A 187 -9.03 8.52 1.51
C LEU A 187 -8.17 8.31 0.25
N PHE A 188 -8.82 8.08 -0.90
CA PHE A 188 -8.16 7.83 -2.17
C PHE A 188 -8.83 8.47 -3.39
N ASN A 189 -10.10 8.89 -3.27
CA ASN A 189 -10.82 9.56 -4.35
C ASN A 189 -10.43 11.05 -4.41
N ILE A 190 -9.28 11.39 -5.00
CA ILE A 190 -9.10 12.73 -5.57
C ILE A 190 -9.79 12.74 -6.93
N LYS A 191 -11.12 12.71 -6.91
CA LYS A 191 -11.91 13.12 -8.07
C LYS A 191 -11.81 14.63 -8.19
N THR A 192 -10.69 15.12 -8.71
CA THR A 192 -10.74 16.35 -9.49
C THR A 192 -11.01 15.89 -10.92
N GLU A 193 -12.30 15.87 -11.27
CA GLU A 193 -12.87 15.34 -12.52
C GLU A 193 -12.29 15.91 -13.83
N ASN A 194 -11.29 16.80 -13.80
CA ASN A 194 -10.89 17.53 -15.00
C ASN A 194 -9.42 17.44 -15.45
N GLU A 195 -8.45 16.94 -14.66
CA GLU A 195 -7.04 16.97 -15.14
C GLU A 195 -6.17 15.84 -14.54
N ALA A 196 -6.34 14.60 -14.98
CA ALA A 196 -5.24 13.64 -14.85
C ALA A 196 -4.05 14.19 -15.65
N PHE A 197 -2.90 14.43 -15.02
CA PHE A 197 -1.76 15.05 -15.72
C PHE A 197 -1.06 14.07 -16.67
N LEU A 198 -1.21 12.77 -16.42
CA LEU A 198 -0.83 11.65 -17.28
C LEU A 198 -1.88 10.55 -17.13
N LYS A 199 -2.66 10.31 -18.19
CA LYS A 199 -3.49 9.11 -18.31
C LYS A 199 -2.63 8.01 -18.89
N ASN A 200 -2.66 6.83 -18.29
CA ASN A 200 -2.09 5.66 -18.92
C ASN A 200 -3.18 5.01 -19.79
N GLU A 201 -2.95 5.00 -21.10
CA GLU A 201 -3.87 4.42 -22.08
C GLU A 201 -3.86 2.88 -22.07
N GLU A 202 -2.86 2.27 -21.41
CA GLU A 202 -2.65 0.82 -21.36
C GLU A 202 -3.11 0.20 -20.02
N LEU A 203 -3.73 0.96 -19.13
CA LEU A 203 -4.31 0.35 -17.93
C LEU A 203 -5.46 -0.56 -18.32
N GLU A 204 -5.32 -1.85 -18.00
CA GLU A 204 -6.42 -2.79 -18.11
C GLU A 204 -7.55 -2.37 -17.15
N GLU A 205 -8.82 -2.67 -17.48
CA GLU A 205 -9.96 -2.36 -16.61
C GLU A 205 -9.79 -2.94 -15.19
N ASN A 206 -9.04 -4.03 -15.05
CA ASN A 206 -8.73 -4.67 -13.76
C ASN A 206 -7.71 -3.91 -12.90
N ASP A 207 -6.96 -2.97 -13.48
CA ASP A 207 -5.94 -2.17 -12.78
C ASP A 207 -6.54 -0.93 -12.11
N VAL A 208 -7.73 -0.53 -12.53
CA VAL A 208 -8.48 0.59 -11.97
C VAL A 208 -9.49 0.05 -10.96
N VAL A 209 -9.15 0.14 -9.67
CA VAL A 209 -10.11 -0.21 -8.62
C VAL A 209 -11.06 0.97 -8.45
N GLU A 210 -12.34 0.80 -8.84
CA GLU A 210 -13.36 1.84 -8.76
C GLU A 210 -13.50 2.43 -7.34
N GLY A 211 -12.85 3.56 -7.09
CA GLY A 211 -13.03 4.38 -5.89
C GLY A 211 -12.70 3.71 -4.56
N ARG A 212 -12.01 2.57 -4.57
CA ARG A 212 -11.67 1.80 -3.36
C ARG A 212 -10.23 1.38 -3.34
N MET A 213 -9.70 1.23 -2.14
CA MET A 213 -8.39 0.64 -1.94
C MET A 213 -8.44 -0.86 -2.21
N ASP A 214 -7.35 -1.42 -2.75
CA ASP A 214 -7.21 -2.86 -2.87
C ASP A 214 -7.45 -3.55 -1.51
N THR A 215 -8.17 -4.67 -1.53
CA THR A 215 -8.57 -5.37 -0.30
C THR A 215 -7.35 -5.87 0.48
N GLN A 216 -6.31 -6.37 -0.21
CA GLN A 216 -5.12 -6.91 0.46
C GLN A 216 -4.31 -5.77 1.10
N LEU A 217 -4.18 -4.65 0.39
CA LEU A 217 -3.59 -3.45 0.95
C LEU A 217 -4.37 -2.95 2.17
N THR A 218 -5.70 -2.94 2.10
CA THR A 218 -6.58 -2.56 3.21
C THR A 218 -6.35 -3.44 4.43
N ILE A 219 -6.36 -4.76 4.26
CA ILE A 219 -6.08 -5.73 5.33
C ILE A 219 -4.71 -5.48 5.95
N TYR A 220 -3.68 -5.28 5.13
CA TYR A 220 -2.34 -4.99 5.61
C TYR A 220 -2.29 -3.72 6.45
N LEU A 221 -2.87 -2.61 5.98
CA LEU A 221 -2.88 -1.35 6.72
C LEU A 221 -3.66 -1.47 8.04
N LEU A 222 -4.80 -2.14 8.02
CA LEU A 222 -5.61 -2.39 9.21
C LEU A 222 -4.81 -3.18 10.25
N TYR A 223 -4.11 -4.22 9.79
CA TYR A 223 -3.22 -5.00 10.64
C TYR A 223 -2.08 -4.15 11.20
N LYS A 224 -1.34 -3.48 10.33
CA LYS A 224 -0.11 -2.74 10.65
C LYS A 224 -0.39 -1.57 11.59
N LEU A 225 -1.47 -0.85 11.36
CA LEU A 225 -1.74 0.44 12.00
C LEU A 225 -2.62 0.29 13.24
N LEU A 226 -3.55 -0.66 13.24
CA LEU A 226 -4.53 -0.79 14.33
C LEU A 226 -4.29 -2.03 15.19
N ILE A 227 -4.09 -3.19 14.57
CA ILE A 227 -4.04 -4.48 15.28
C ILE A 227 -2.66 -4.69 15.94
N GLU A 228 -1.55 -4.47 15.21
CA GLU A 228 -0.18 -4.56 15.77
C GLU A 228 0.01 -3.59 16.94
N LYS A 229 -0.68 -2.43 16.90
CA LYS A 229 -0.67 -1.42 17.96
C LYS A 229 -1.69 -1.69 19.09
N ALA A 230 -2.40 -2.81 19.04
CA ALA A 230 -3.43 -3.20 20.01
C ALA A 230 -4.59 -2.19 20.17
N ILE A 231 -4.90 -1.42 19.13
CA ILE A 231 -6.01 -0.48 19.06
C ILE A 231 -7.31 -1.22 18.71
N CYS A 232 -7.23 -2.20 17.81
CA CYS A 232 -8.37 -3.02 17.40
C CYS A 232 -8.11 -4.51 17.61
N TYR A 233 -9.19 -5.25 17.86
CA TYR A 233 -9.23 -6.70 17.79
C TYR A 233 -9.80 -7.13 16.45
N PRO A 234 -9.09 -7.97 15.71
CA PRO A 234 -9.59 -8.49 14.46
C PRO A 234 -10.58 -9.65 14.72
N ILE A 235 -11.68 -9.67 13.99
CA ILE A 235 -12.76 -10.65 14.03
C ILE A 235 -13.01 -11.16 12.62
N VAL A 236 -13.51 -12.39 12.47
CA VAL A 236 -13.99 -12.88 11.17
C VAL A 236 -15.48 -13.14 11.31
N GLU A 237 -16.28 -12.47 10.49
CA GLU A 237 -17.72 -12.63 10.42
C GLU A 237 -18.09 -12.87 8.95
N ASP A 238 -18.87 -13.93 8.68
CA ASP A 238 -19.29 -14.31 7.32
C ASP A 238 -18.15 -14.38 6.29
N ASP A 239 -17.01 -14.96 6.68
CA ASP A 239 -15.77 -15.06 5.89
C ASP A 239 -15.09 -13.71 5.56
N GLU A 240 -15.54 -12.61 6.15
CA GLU A 240 -14.92 -11.30 6.03
C GLU A 240 -14.09 -10.94 7.26
N LEU A 241 -12.92 -10.32 7.04
CA LEU A 241 -12.17 -9.72 8.13
C LEU A 241 -12.87 -8.44 8.59
N VAL A 242 -13.22 -8.45 9.86
CA VAL A 242 -13.82 -7.35 10.61
C VAL A 242 -12.82 -6.91 11.67
N ALA A 243 -12.86 -5.66 12.09
CA ALA A 243 -12.12 -5.22 13.26
C ALA A 243 -13.03 -4.47 14.23
N ILE A 244 -12.78 -4.69 15.52
CA ILE A 244 -13.50 -4.07 16.63
C ILE A 244 -12.53 -3.21 17.41
N LYS A 245 -12.88 -1.94 17.61
CA LYS A 245 -12.09 -1.04 18.45
C LYS A 245 -12.05 -1.55 19.89
N LYS A 246 -10.86 -1.59 20.49
CA LYS A 246 -10.71 -1.89 21.91
C LYS A 246 -11.33 -0.76 22.75
N ALA A 247 -12.24 -1.13 23.66
CA ALA A 247 -12.82 -0.21 24.65
C ALA A 247 -11.79 0.31 25.65
#